data_AF-A0A7T4QZD1-F1
#
_entry.id   AF-A0A7T4QZD1-F1
#
_cell.length_a   1.000
_cell.length_b   1.000
_cell.length_c   1.000
_cell.angle_alpha   90.00
_cell.angle_beta   90.00
_cell.angle_gamma   90.00
#
_symmetry.space_group_name_H-M   'P 1'
#
loop_
_entity.id
_entity.type
_entity.pdbx_description
1 polymer ?
#
loop_
_entity_poly.entity_id
_entity_poly.type
_entity_poly.pdbx_seq_one_letter_code
_entity_poly.pdbx_strand_id
1 'polypeptide(L)'
;MVSDQKSNSHSSPVSDEAVCNTATVAGNDSSIAVFTLGEMRMAGLDVPVPFTNEPDDRLLTVSIPIAERLAARILDSWAAPQDEVKQLLGALSRDELRYVLLIDQLTRVLSLQPESYLFQDNTYLDGQTPWSLIADGNAKRVHAYLAHQVFSGGW
;
A
#
# COMPACT_ATOMS: atom_id res chain seq x y z
N MET A 1 16.46 8.08 58.04
CA MET A 1 16.77 8.79 56.79
C MET A 1 17.81 7.97 56.04
N VAL A 2 17.48 7.63 54.79
CA VAL A 2 18.26 6.93 53.76
C VAL A 2 18.39 5.41 53.90
N SER A 3 17.69 4.73 52.99
CA SER A 3 17.73 3.31 52.65
C SER A 3 18.77 3.04 51.54
N ASP A 4 18.88 1.74 51.20
CA ASP A 4 19.30 1.16 49.91
C ASP A 4 20.81 0.90 49.75
N GLN A 5 21.28 -0.26 49.25
CA GLN A 5 20.65 -1.43 48.65
C GLN A 5 21.73 -2.55 48.63
N LYS A 6 21.36 -3.81 48.88
CA LYS A 6 22.26 -4.97 48.70
C LYS A 6 21.62 -6.00 47.79
N SER A 7 22.35 -6.31 46.71
CA SER A 7 22.34 -7.48 45.82
C SER A 7 21.05 -8.28 45.67
N ASN A 8 20.61 -8.42 44.41
CA ASN A 8 20.24 -9.75 43.94
C ASN A 8 20.56 -9.91 42.45
N SER A 9 21.53 -10.79 42.17
CA SER A 9 21.79 -11.41 40.89
C SER A 9 20.59 -12.29 40.53
N HIS A 10 20.00 -12.18 39.35
CA HIS A 10 19.22 -13.28 38.75
C HIS A 10 19.39 -13.25 37.22
N SER A 11 19.92 -14.35 36.71
CA SER A 11 20.05 -14.71 35.31
C SER A 11 18.71 -14.66 34.58
N SER A 12 18.68 -14.06 33.40
CA SER A 12 17.60 -14.26 32.43
C SER A 12 17.87 -15.55 31.64
N PRO A 13 16.86 -16.41 31.43
CA PRO A 13 16.78 -17.17 30.20
C PRO A 13 15.67 -16.57 29.31
N VAL A 14 16.08 -16.43 28.04
CA VAL A 14 15.27 -16.13 26.86
C VAL A 14 13.99 -16.95 26.84
N SER A 15 12.88 -16.33 26.46
CA SER A 15 11.79 -17.02 25.78
C SER A 15 11.21 -16.08 24.72
N ASP A 16 11.35 -16.53 23.48
CA ASP A 16 10.69 -16.00 22.29
C ASP A 16 9.18 -15.94 22.54
N GLU A 17 8.67 -14.75 22.86
CA GLU A 17 7.26 -14.45 22.65
C GLU A 17 7.14 -13.69 21.34
N ALA A 18 6.57 -14.39 20.36
CA ALA A 18 6.01 -13.82 19.15
C ALA A 18 5.10 -12.64 19.55
N VAL A 19 5.53 -11.43 19.21
CA VAL A 19 4.73 -10.23 19.39
C VAL A 19 3.63 -10.24 18.32
N CYS A 20 2.53 -10.92 18.63
CA CYS A 20 1.23 -10.64 18.02
C CYS A 20 0.78 -9.27 18.53
N ASN A 21 1.14 -8.21 17.82
CA ASN A 21 0.60 -6.89 18.09
C ASN A 21 -0.89 -6.86 17.71
N THR A 22 -1.75 -7.12 18.69
CA THR A 22 -3.12 -6.62 18.72
C THR A 22 -3.06 -5.09 18.77
N ALA A 23 -3.34 -4.45 17.65
CA ALA A 23 -3.62 -3.02 17.62
C ALA A 23 -4.87 -2.78 16.79
N THR A 24 -5.91 -2.30 17.46
CA THR A 24 -6.89 -1.37 16.89
C THR A 24 -6.10 -0.14 16.48
N VAL A 25 -5.84 0.05 15.19
CA VAL A 25 -5.00 1.16 14.71
C VAL A 25 -5.89 2.32 14.31
N ALA A 26 -6.01 3.30 15.21
CA ALA A 26 -5.99 4.69 14.75
C ALA A 26 -4.66 4.85 13.99
N GLY A 27 -4.72 5.16 12.70
CA GLY A 27 -3.55 5.25 11.81
C GLY A 27 -2.38 5.95 12.50
N ASN A 28 -1.31 5.22 12.81
CA ASN A 28 -0.07 5.86 13.22
C ASN A 28 0.48 6.66 12.03
N ASP A 29 1.05 7.84 12.29
CA ASP A 29 1.59 8.72 11.23
C ASP A 29 2.73 8.09 10.42
N SER A 30 3.21 6.92 10.83
CA SER A 30 4.30 6.18 10.21
C SER A 30 3.88 5.09 9.22
N SER A 31 2.58 4.87 9.00
CA SER A 31 2.10 3.77 8.12
C SER A 31 1.03 4.21 7.13
N ILE A 32 0.97 3.58 5.97
CA ILE A 32 -0.06 3.80 4.95
C ILE A 32 -1.00 2.60 4.94
N ALA A 33 -2.30 2.86 5.01
CA ALA A 33 -3.31 1.84 4.79
C ALA A 33 -3.39 1.51 3.30
N VAL A 34 -3.26 0.24 2.93
CA VAL A 34 -3.31 -0.21 1.54
C VAL A 34 -4.72 -0.78 1.30
N PHE A 35 -4.98 -2.00 1.77
CA PHE A 35 -6.27 -2.68 1.64
C PHE A 35 -6.89 -3.03 2.98
N THR A 36 -8.19 -3.25 2.97
CA THR A 36 -8.88 -4.09 3.94
C THR A 36 -8.77 -5.57 3.55
N LEU A 37 -8.88 -6.48 4.51
CA LEU A 37 -8.93 -7.92 4.19
C LEU A 37 -10.14 -8.29 3.33
N GLY A 38 -11.27 -7.62 3.51
CA GLY A 38 -12.46 -7.79 2.69
C GLY A 38 -12.19 -7.46 1.22
N GLU A 39 -11.50 -6.35 0.94
CA GLU A 39 -11.09 -6.01 -0.42
C GLU A 39 -10.13 -7.04 -1.04
N MET A 40 -9.19 -7.59 -0.27
CA MET A 40 -8.33 -8.66 -0.78
C MET A 40 -9.13 -9.92 -1.14
N ARG A 41 -10.07 -10.32 -0.27
CA ARG A 41 -10.93 -11.49 -0.51
C ARG A 41 -11.83 -11.29 -1.73
N MET A 42 -12.49 -10.13 -1.85
CA MET A 42 -13.27 -9.76 -3.04
C MET A 42 -12.39 -9.71 -4.30
N ALA A 43 -11.16 -9.22 -4.11
CA ALA A 43 -10.00 -9.25 -5.01
C ALA A 43 -9.70 -10.60 -5.68
N GLY A 44 -10.05 -11.70 -5.01
CA GLY A 44 -9.42 -13.00 -5.26
C GLY A 44 -7.92 -13.02 -4.95
N LEU A 45 -7.44 -12.08 -4.12
CA LEU A 45 -6.03 -11.99 -3.70
C LEU A 45 -5.77 -12.91 -2.51
N ASP A 46 -4.58 -13.51 -2.49
CA ASP A 46 -4.15 -14.35 -1.38
C ASP A 46 -4.05 -13.54 -0.09
N VAL A 47 -4.89 -13.88 0.89
CA VAL A 47 -4.78 -13.34 2.25
C VAL A 47 -3.64 -14.05 2.97
N PRO A 48 -2.67 -13.33 3.58
CA PRO A 48 -1.60 -13.98 4.32
C PRO A 48 -2.15 -14.84 5.45
N VAL A 49 -1.59 -16.04 5.63
CA VAL A 49 -2.06 -17.06 6.61
C VAL A 49 -2.38 -16.51 8.01
N PRO A 50 -1.57 -15.58 8.59
CA PRO A 50 -1.88 -15.00 9.90
C PRO A 50 -3.22 -14.25 9.97
N PHE A 51 -3.74 -13.80 8.83
CA PHE A 51 -4.93 -12.96 8.71
C PHE A 51 -6.14 -13.70 8.14
N THR A 52 -6.05 -15.01 7.89
CA THR A 52 -7.13 -15.77 7.24
C THR A 52 -8.47 -15.67 7.99
N ASN A 53 -8.44 -15.64 9.32
CA ASN A 53 -9.63 -15.60 10.18
C ASN A 53 -9.94 -14.21 10.75
N GLU A 54 -9.23 -13.17 10.31
CA GLU A 54 -9.45 -11.79 10.76
C GLU A 54 -10.64 -11.15 10.02
N PRO A 55 -11.32 -10.17 10.63
CA PRO A 55 -12.51 -9.57 10.06
C PRO A 55 -12.21 -8.77 8.78
N ASP A 56 -13.21 -8.64 7.91
CA ASP A 56 -13.05 -7.99 6.60
C ASP A 56 -12.60 -6.54 6.70
N ASP A 57 -13.00 -5.82 7.75
CA ASP A 57 -12.65 -4.41 7.98
C ASP A 57 -11.21 -4.20 8.50
N ARG A 58 -10.47 -5.29 8.78
CA ARG A 58 -9.06 -5.23 9.17
C ARG A 58 -8.24 -4.58 8.07
N LEU A 59 -7.66 -3.42 8.40
CA LEU A 59 -6.74 -2.72 7.51
C LEU A 59 -5.34 -3.35 7.53
N LEU A 60 -4.83 -3.62 6.33
CA LEU A 60 -3.43 -3.88 6.08
C LEU A 60 -2.71 -2.56 5.87
N THR A 61 -1.64 -2.39 6.64
CA THR A 61 -0.81 -1.20 6.58
C THR A 61 0.63 -1.56 6.25
N VAL A 62 1.32 -0.62 5.63
CA VAL A 62 2.75 -0.70 5.32
C VAL A 62 3.45 0.53 5.89
N SER A 63 4.67 0.41 6.40
CA SER A 63 5.40 1.59 6.87
C SER A 63 5.78 2.50 5.69
N ILE A 64 5.85 3.81 5.92
CA ILE A 64 6.20 4.79 4.87
C ILE A 64 7.53 4.44 4.16
N PRO A 65 8.64 4.09 4.86
CA PRO A 65 9.89 3.75 4.20
C PRO A 65 9.82 2.45 3.36
N ILE A 66 8.88 1.56 3.65
CA ILE A 66 8.63 0.38 2.81
C ILE A 66 7.78 0.79 1.60
N ALA A 67 6.75 1.60 1.81
CA ALA A 67 5.89 2.13 0.74
C ALA A 67 6.69 2.89 -0.32
N GLU A 68 7.61 3.78 0.08
CA GLU A 68 8.49 4.52 -0.83
C GLU A 68 9.36 3.60 -1.69
N ARG A 69 9.95 2.57 -1.06
CA ARG A 69 10.77 1.56 -1.77
C ARG A 69 9.94 0.72 -2.73
N LEU A 70 8.71 0.39 -2.36
CA LEU A 70 7.79 -0.34 -3.24
C LEU A 70 7.35 0.53 -4.41
N ALA A 71 6.96 1.78 -4.16
CA ALA A 71 6.58 2.72 -5.22
C ALA A 71 7.71 2.94 -6.22
N ALA A 72 8.95 3.11 -5.77
CA ALA A 72 10.09 3.23 -6.68
C ALA A 72 10.24 2.01 -7.60
N ARG A 73 10.07 0.79 -7.07
CA ARG A 73 10.11 -0.45 -7.87
C ARG A 73 8.93 -0.59 -8.83
N ILE A 74 7.75 -0.18 -8.38
CA ILE A 74 6.52 -0.21 -9.18
C ILE A 74 6.66 0.72 -10.38
N LEU A 75 7.06 1.98 -10.14
CA LEU A 75 7.24 2.98 -11.19
C LEU A 75 8.29 2.54 -12.22
N ASP A 76 9.36 1.89 -11.76
CA ASP A 76 10.35 1.26 -12.66
C ASP A 76 9.75 0.13 -13.49
N SER A 77 8.95 -0.75 -12.88
CA SER A 77 8.27 -1.85 -13.57
C SER A 77 7.21 -1.39 -14.57
N TRP A 78 6.66 -0.20 -14.39
CA TRP A 78 5.72 0.43 -15.31
C TRP A 78 6.41 1.04 -16.53
N ALA A 79 7.74 1.00 -16.62
CA ALA A 79 8.53 1.62 -17.67
C ALA A 79 8.32 3.14 -17.78
N ALA A 80 8.05 3.81 -16.66
CA ALA A 80 7.89 5.25 -16.60
C ALA A 80 9.19 6.01 -16.93
N PRO A 81 9.12 7.21 -17.55
CA PRO A 81 10.30 8.02 -17.84
C PRO A 81 11.10 8.32 -16.56
N GLN A 82 12.37 7.93 -16.53
CA GLN A 82 13.19 7.95 -15.30
C GLN A 82 13.38 9.36 -14.73
N ASP A 83 13.39 10.39 -15.57
CA ASP A 83 13.48 11.79 -15.11
C ASP A 83 12.18 12.23 -14.40
N GLU A 84 11.02 11.79 -14.89
CA GLU A 84 9.72 12.05 -14.25
C GLU A 84 9.57 11.24 -12.95
N VAL A 85 10.02 9.99 -12.92
CA VAL A 85 9.97 9.14 -11.71
C VAL A 85 10.73 9.77 -10.54
N LYS A 86 11.94 10.31 -10.78
CA LYS A 86 12.71 10.97 -9.72
C LYS A 86 12.00 12.20 -9.17
N GLN A 87 11.41 13.01 -10.05
CA GLN A 87 10.65 14.19 -9.66
C GLN A 87 9.40 13.79 -8.87
N LEU A 88 8.65 12.80 -9.36
CA LEU A 88 7.44 12.29 -8.73
C LEU A 88 7.74 11.77 -7.33
N LEU A 89 8.69 10.85 -7.17
CA LEU A 89 9.05 10.26 -5.87
C LEU A 89 9.44 11.31 -4.82
N GLY A 90 10.07 12.41 -5.22
CA GLY A 90 10.42 13.51 -4.33
C GLY A 90 9.24 14.42 -3.93
N ALA A 91 8.11 14.33 -4.64
CA ALA A 91 6.94 15.17 -4.48
C ALA A 91 5.68 14.42 -4.00
N LEU A 92 5.70 13.08 -3.97
CA LEU A 92 4.56 12.26 -3.56
C LEU A 92 4.13 12.59 -2.12
N SER A 93 2.85 12.91 -1.96
CA SER A 93 2.22 12.90 -0.64
C SER A 93 2.01 11.47 -0.15
N ARG A 94 1.69 11.31 1.14
CA ARG A 94 1.32 10.00 1.72
C ARG A 94 0.15 9.34 0.97
N ASP A 95 -0.82 10.14 0.53
CA ASP A 95 -1.97 9.67 -0.22
C ASP A 95 -1.61 9.27 -1.65
N GLU A 96 -0.76 10.05 -2.33
CA GLU A 96 -0.31 9.68 -3.68
C GLU A 96 0.55 8.42 -3.63
N LEU A 97 1.41 8.27 -2.62
CA LEU A 97 2.17 7.06 -2.39
C LEU A 97 1.26 5.84 -2.17
N ARG A 98 0.17 6.01 -1.40
CA ARG A 98 -0.87 5.00 -1.25
C ARG A 98 -1.49 4.62 -2.59
N TYR A 99 -1.88 5.59 -3.40
CA TYR A 99 -2.54 5.32 -4.68
C TYR A 99 -1.63 4.62 -5.69
N VAL A 100 -0.33 4.94 -5.74
CA VAL A 100 0.62 4.21 -6.59
C VAL A 100 0.63 2.72 -6.26
N LEU A 101 0.70 2.37 -4.95
CA LEU A 101 0.66 0.98 -4.50
C LEU A 101 -0.66 0.29 -4.89
N LEU A 102 -1.78 0.98 -4.72
CA LEU A 102 -3.10 0.44 -5.02
C LEU A 102 -3.33 0.26 -6.51
N ILE A 103 -2.88 1.21 -7.33
CA ILE A 103 -2.97 1.11 -8.80
C ILE A 103 -2.20 -0.12 -9.28
N ASP A 104 -0.99 -0.38 -8.77
CA ASP A 104 -0.22 -1.58 -9.15
C ASP A 104 -0.97 -2.87 -8.81
N GLN A 105 -1.59 -2.92 -7.64
CA GLN A 105 -2.35 -4.10 -7.26
C GLN A 105 -3.58 -4.29 -8.16
N LEU A 106 -4.32 -3.21 -8.44
CA LEU A 106 -5.54 -3.28 -9.24
C LEU A 106 -5.26 -3.59 -10.71
N THR A 107 -4.16 -3.09 -11.29
CA THR A 107 -3.76 -3.47 -12.66
C THR A 107 -3.44 -4.95 -12.74
N ARG A 108 -2.80 -5.54 -11.72
CA ARG A 108 -2.57 -6.99 -11.63
C ARG A 108 -3.88 -7.78 -11.54
N VAL A 109 -4.80 -7.35 -10.68
CA VAL A 109 -6.14 -8.00 -10.53
C VAL A 109 -6.87 -8.00 -11.87
N LEU A 110 -6.84 -6.88 -12.58
CA LEU A 110 -7.48 -6.73 -13.89
C LEU A 110 -6.67 -7.33 -15.05
N SER A 111 -5.52 -7.97 -14.76
CA SER A 111 -4.62 -8.54 -15.77
C SER A 111 -4.19 -7.54 -16.85
N LEU A 112 -4.09 -6.25 -16.49
CA LEU A 112 -3.61 -5.19 -17.37
C LEU A 112 -2.08 -5.23 -17.45
N GLN A 113 -1.52 -4.96 -18.63
CA GLN A 113 -0.08 -4.73 -18.82
C GLN A 113 0.21 -3.25 -18.50
N PRO A 114 0.83 -2.91 -17.36
CA PRO A 114 0.98 -1.52 -16.93
C PRO A 114 1.74 -0.66 -17.95
N GLU A 115 2.78 -1.21 -18.58
CA GLU A 115 3.61 -0.55 -19.59
C GLU A 115 2.83 -0.12 -20.84
N SER A 116 1.67 -0.72 -21.08
CA SER A 116 0.76 -0.33 -22.17
C SER A 116 -0.40 0.51 -21.64
N TYR A 117 -1.06 0.03 -20.59
CA TYR A 117 -2.26 0.66 -20.04
C TYR A 117 -2.00 2.09 -19.55
N LEU A 118 -0.88 2.32 -18.86
CA LEU A 118 -0.63 3.61 -18.23
C LEU A 118 -0.37 4.73 -19.23
N PHE A 119 0.06 4.41 -20.44
CA PHE A 119 0.43 5.38 -21.47
C PHE A 119 -0.56 5.45 -22.63
N GLN A 120 -1.72 4.80 -22.50
CA GLN A 120 -2.80 4.87 -23.48
C GLN A 120 -3.89 5.82 -23.00
N ASP A 121 -4.44 6.59 -23.95
CA ASP A 121 -5.58 7.47 -23.69
C ASP A 121 -6.77 6.64 -23.18
N ASN A 122 -7.41 7.14 -22.13
CA ASN A 122 -8.55 6.47 -21.54
C ASN A 122 -9.77 7.40 -21.56
N THR A 123 -10.81 7.00 -22.29
CA THR A 123 -12.03 7.79 -22.46
C THR A 123 -12.79 8.01 -21.15
N TYR A 124 -12.65 7.12 -20.18
CA TYR A 124 -13.23 7.28 -18.84
C TYR A 124 -12.43 8.23 -17.94
N LEU A 125 -11.23 8.60 -18.38
CA LEU A 125 -10.33 9.57 -17.76
C LEU A 125 -10.21 10.86 -18.59
N ASP A 126 -11.29 11.26 -19.27
CA ASP A 126 -11.37 12.43 -20.15
C ASP A 126 -10.35 12.42 -21.30
N GLY A 127 -9.98 11.24 -21.78
CA GLY A 127 -8.97 11.08 -22.83
C GLY A 127 -7.53 11.29 -22.35
N GLN A 128 -7.31 11.46 -21.05
CA GLN A 128 -5.96 11.48 -20.47
C GLN A 128 -5.44 10.07 -20.27
N THR A 129 -4.12 9.93 -20.32
CA THR A 129 -3.46 8.69 -19.93
C THR A 129 -3.49 8.54 -18.40
N PRO A 130 -3.57 7.31 -17.85
CA PRO A 130 -3.39 7.10 -16.42
C PRO A 130 -2.05 7.67 -15.90
N TRP A 131 -0.98 7.58 -16.68
CA TRP A 131 0.34 8.11 -16.32
C TRP A 131 0.32 9.62 -16.12
N SER A 132 -0.24 10.39 -17.06
CA SER A 132 -0.28 11.85 -16.94
C SER A 132 -1.05 12.30 -15.69
N LEU A 133 -2.15 11.61 -15.36
CA LEU A 133 -2.88 11.87 -14.12
C LEU A 133 -2.05 11.56 -12.87
N ILE A 134 -1.29 10.47 -12.87
CA ILE A 134 -0.40 10.12 -11.73
C ILE A 134 0.72 11.15 -11.60
N ALA A 135 1.36 11.53 -12.71
CA ALA A 135 2.43 12.53 -12.73
C ALA A 135 1.97 13.91 -12.24
N ASP A 136 0.71 14.27 -12.52
CA ASP A 136 0.09 15.52 -12.07
C ASP A 136 -0.48 15.47 -10.63
N GLY A 137 -0.24 14.38 -9.89
CA GLY A 137 -0.72 14.22 -8.50
C GLY A 137 -2.22 13.94 -8.40
N ASN A 138 -2.81 13.36 -9.44
CA ASN A 138 -4.21 12.93 -9.51
C ASN A 138 -4.35 11.40 -9.50
N ALA A 139 -3.43 10.66 -8.86
CA ALA A 139 -3.46 9.18 -8.85
C ALA A 139 -4.75 8.64 -8.22
N LYS A 140 -5.36 9.37 -7.30
CA LYS A 140 -6.70 9.05 -6.74
C LYS A 140 -7.74 8.79 -7.82
N ARG A 141 -7.73 9.54 -8.92
CA ARG A 141 -8.71 9.42 -10.00
C ARG A 141 -8.53 8.11 -10.76
N VAL A 142 -7.29 7.76 -11.06
CA VAL A 142 -6.92 6.48 -11.70
C VAL A 142 -7.31 5.31 -10.81
N HIS A 143 -6.98 5.40 -9.52
CA HIS A 143 -7.37 4.40 -8.53
C HIS A 143 -8.89 4.22 -8.47
N ALA A 144 -9.67 5.30 -8.39
CA ALA A 144 -11.13 5.21 -8.30
C ALA A 144 -11.75 4.51 -9.51
N TYR A 145 -11.22 4.77 -10.71
CA TYR A 145 -11.63 4.09 -11.93
C TYR A 145 -11.32 2.59 -11.89
N LEU A 146 -10.09 2.21 -11.57
CA LEU A 146 -9.71 0.79 -11.48
C LEU A 146 -10.47 0.05 -10.37
N ALA A 147 -10.63 0.68 -9.21
CA ALA A 147 -11.36 0.09 -8.08
C ALA A 147 -12.83 -0.15 -8.44
N HIS A 148 -13.46 0.77 -9.18
CA HIS A 148 -14.81 0.56 -9.68
C HIS A 148 -14.90 -0.68 -10.59
N GLN A 149 -13.92 -0.89 -11.48
CA GLN A 149 -13.90 -2.07 -12.35
C GLN A 149 -13.76 -3.38 -11.57
N VAL A 150 -12.98 -3.38 -10.48
CA VAL A 150 -12.77 -4.57 -9.66
C VAL A 150 -13.96 -4.88 -8.75
N PHE A 151 -14.50 -3.87 -8.05
CA PHE A 151 -15.42 -4.11 -6.93
C PHE A 151 -16.90 -3.88 -7.24
N SER A 152 -17.24 -3.17 -8.33
CA SER A 152 -18.63 -2.82 -8.62
C SER A 152 -19.27 -3.61 -9.77
N GLY A 153 -18.51 -4.50 -10.43
CA GLY A 153 -19.00 -5.27 -11.57
C GLY A 153 -19.03 -4.45 -12.87
N GLY A 154 -18.75 -5.12 -13.99
CA GLY A 154 -18.52 -4.51 -15.31
C GLY A 154 -19.65 -3.61 -15.82
N TRP A 155 -19.23 -2.63 -16.63
CA TRP A 155 -20.11 -1.74 -17.39
C TRP A 155 -21.02 -2.49 -18.36
#